data_AF-W7HYX2-F1
#
_entry.id   AF-W7HYX2-F1
#
_cell.length_a   1.000
_cell.length_b   1.000
_cell.length_c   1.000
_cell.angle_alpha   90.00
_cell.angle_beta   90.00
_cell.angle_gamma   90.00
#
_symmetry.space_group_name_H-M   'P 1'
#
loop_
_entity.id
_entity.type
_entity.pdbx_description
1 polymer ?
#
loop_
_entity_poly.entity_id
_entity_poly.type
_entity_poly.pdbx_seq_one_letter_code
_entity_poly.pdbx_strand_id
1 'polypeptide(L)'
;MDVGVLPEPLPPQVFTTGAQLLDLTDTNLVLQDTVERLYSQNLYADVPRGCYIVRGENVLLLGEIDLDKEDELPLKQATIDEIYDAQRAESAHKKQKEKKKARKLHGLGFEAENELVL
;
A
#
# COMPACT_ATOMS: atom_id res chain seq x y z
N MET A 1 10.96 9.22 -28.64
CA MET A 1 10.20 8.00 -28.30
C MET A 1 9.72 8.21 -26.88
N ASP A 2 8.43 8.41 -26.69
CA ASP A 2 7.82 8.55 -25.36
C ASP A 2 8.02 7.24 -24.61
N VAL A 3 8.97 7.22 -23.69
CA VAL A 3 9.08 6.16 -22.68
C VAL A 3 7.88 6.33 -21.76
N GLY A 4 6.85 5.52 -22.01
CA GLY A 4 5.64 5.47 -21.20
C GLY A 4 6.02 5.37 -19.73
N VAL A 5 5.44 6.26 -18.92
CA VAL A 5 5.58 6.23 -17.47
C VAL A 5 5.06 4.87 -16.99
N LEU A 6 5.96 4.00 -16.54
CA LEU A 6 5.60 2.73 -15.91
C LEU A 6 4.61 3.01 -14.77
N PRO A 7 3.57 2.17 -14.60
CA PRO A 7 2.59 2.38 -13.54
C PRO A 7 3.33 2.46 -12.21
N GLU A 8 3.08 3.52 -11.45
CA GLU A 8 3.63 3.62 -10.09
C GLU A 8 3.20 2.37 -9.31
N PRO A 9 4.12 1.70 -8.58
CA PRO A 9 3.75 0.55 -7.78
C PRO A 9 2.63 0.96 -6.84
N LEU A 10 1.57 0.15 -6.82
CA LEU A 10 0.41 0.45 -6.01
C LEU A 10 0.86 0.63 -4.56
N PRO A 11 0.37 1.67 -3.85
CA PRO A 11 0.67 1.82 -2.44
C PRO A 11 0.29 0.51 -1.71
N PRO A 12 1.00 0.13 -0.64
CA PRO A 12 0.65 -1.02 0.16
C PRO A 12 -0.84 -0.94 0.55
N GLN A 13 -1.63 -1.89 0.09
CA GLN A 13 -3.05 -1.99 0.40
C GLN A 13 -3.20 -2.83 1.66
N VAL A 14 -3.95 -2.33 2.63
CA VAL A 14 -4.30 -3.07 3.84
C VAL A 14 -5.76 -3.47 3.73
N PHE A 15 -6.00 -4.77 3.84
CA PHE A 15 -7.34 -5.33 3.90
C PHE A 15 -7.57 -5.87 5.31
N THR A 16 -8.64 -5.40 5.94
CA THR A 16 -9.14 -5.91 7.20
C THR A 16 -10.40 -6.73 6.91
N THR A 17 -10.48 -7.95 7.44
CA THR A 17 -11.65 -8.81 7.31
C THR A 17 -12.18 -9.20 8.68
N GLY A 18 -13.51 -9.25 8.82
CA GLY A 18 -14.18 -9.80 10.01
C GLY A 18 -14.47 -11.30 9.91
N ALA A 19 -14.19 -11.96 8.77
CA ALA A 19 -14.65 -13.31 8.51
C ALA A 19 -13.58 -14.25 7.92
N GLN A 20 -13.80 -15.52 8.29
CA GLN A 20 -13.08 -16.77 8.04
C GLN A 20 -12.31 -16.82 6.71
N LEU A 21 -11.01 -17.09 6.81
CA LEU A 21 -10.22 -17.55 5.68
C LEU A 21 -10.83 -18.87 5.17
N LEU A 22 -11.41 -18.83 3.97
CA LEU A 22 -12.18 -19.96 3.43
C LEU A 22 -11.28 -21.07 2.87
N ASP A 23 -10.08 -20.73 2.36
CA ASP A 23 -9.07 -21.69 1.92
C ASP A 23 -7.68 -21.04 1.94
N LEU A 24 -6.64 -21.86 2.15
CA LEU A 24 -5.22 -21.47 2.17
C LEU A 24 -4.44 -22.51 1.34
N THR A 25 -4.76 -22.61 0.05
CA THR A 25 -3.98 -23.41 -0.90
C THR A 25 -2.94 -22.50 -1.57
N ASP A 26 -1.67 -22.74 -1.28
CA ASP A 26 -0.54 -22.00 -1.84
C ASP A 26 -0.64 -20.46 -1.64
N THR A 27 -1.14 -20.03 -0.48
CA THR A 27 -1.26 -18.61 -0.05
C THR A 27 -2.36 -17.80 -0.74
N ASN A 28 -3.18 -18.40 -1.61
CA ASN A 28 -4.36 -17.71 -2.15
C ASN A 28 -5.43 -17.55 -1.07
N LEU A 29 -6.07 -16.38 -1.00
CA LEU A 29 -7.04 -16.03 0.03
C LEU A 29 -8.39 -15.72 -0.59
N VAL A 30 -9.45 -16.27 -0.01
CA VAL A 30 -10.82 -15.79 -0.25
C VAL A 30 -11.29 -15.15 1.05
N LEU A 31 -11.63 -13.86 0.96
CA LEU A 31 -12.07 -13.03 2.07
C LEU A 31 -13.55 -12.67 1.89
N GLN A 32 -14.29 -12.66 2.98
CA GLN A 32 -15.70 -12.25 3.01
C GLN A 32 -15.85 -11.03 3.93
N ASP A 33 -16.85 -10.18 3.69
CA ASP A 33 -17.13 -9.00 4.51
C ASP A 33 -15.90 -8.11 4.72
N THR A 34 -15.09 -7.97 3.66
CA THR A 34 -13.80 -7.30 3.68
C THR A 34 -13.95 -5.79 3.59
N VAL A 35 -13.13 -5.10 4.38
CA VAL A 35 -12.93 -3.66 4.35
C VAL A 35 -11.47 -3.40 3.93
N GLU A 36 -11.28 -2.56 2.93
CA GLU A 36 -9.95 -2.02 2.63
C GLU A 36 -9.75 -0.76 3.46
N ARG A 37 -8.68 -0.73 4.27
CA ARG A 37 -8.33 0.45 5.05
C ARG A 37 -7.19 1.21 4.37
N LEU A 38 -7.49 2.45 3.98
CA LEU A 38 -6.52 3.37 3.41
C LEU A 38 -5.87 4.17 4.54
N TYR A 39 -4.57 4.36 4.48
CA TYR A 39 -3.80 5.15 5.44
C TYR A 39 -3.05 6.28 4.76
N SER A 40 -2.91 7.40 5.46
CA SER A 40 -1.97 8.47 5.13
C SER A 40 -1.63 9.27 6.37
N GLN A 41 -0.34 9.34 6.73
CA GLN A 41 0.14 10.02 7.94
C GLN A 41 -0.60 9.55 9.20
N ASN A 42 -1.43 10.41 9.81
CA ASN A 42 -2.24 10.11 10.99
C ASN A 42 -3.74 9.95 10.66
N LEU A 43 -4.07 9.73 9.38
CA LEU A 43 -5.43 9.59 8.88
C LEU A 43 -5.69 8.17 8.40
N TYR A 44 -6.93 7.71 8.51
CA TYR A 44 -7.41 6.48 7.89
C TYR A 44 -8.81 6.64 7.29
N ALA A 45 -9.16 5.80 6.31
CA ALA A 45 -10.51 5.66 5.79
C ALA A 45 -10.81 4.20 5.43
N ASP A 46 -12.05 3.79 5.61
CA ASP A 46 -12.51 2.42 5.37
C ASP A 46 -13.36 2.36 4.10
N VAL A 47 -13.03 1.43 3.22
CA VAL A 47 -13.73 1.20 1.95
C VAL A 47 -14.33 -0.21 1.97
N PRO A 48 -15.67 -0.35 1.95
CA PRO A 48 -16.30 -1.67 1.93
C PRO A 48 -16.04 -2.36 0.58
N ARG A 49 -15.53 -3.59 0.62
CA ARG A 49 -15.23 -4.41 -0.56
C ARG A 49 -16.11 -5.65 -0.67
N GLY A 50 -16.62 -6.18 0.45
CA GLY A 50 -17.46 -7.38 0.45
C GLY A 50 -16.62 -8.64 0.23
N CYS A 51 -16.88 -9.41 -0.83
CA CYS A 51 -16.10 -10.61 -1.14
C CYS A 51 -14.89 -10.29 -2.03
N TYR A 52 -13.72 -10.77 -1.64
CA TYR A 52 -12.46 -10.53 -2.34
C TYR A 52 -11.67 -11.83 -2.52
N ILE A 53 -11.00 -11.97 -3.66
CA ILE A 53 -10.04 -13.07 -3.90
C ILE A 53 -8.67 -12.44 -4.08
N VAL A 54 -7.72 -12.82 -3.24
CA VAL A 54 -6.34 -12.34 -3.26
C VAL A 54 -5.44 -13.50 -3.68
N ARG A 55 -4.62 -13.24 -4.70
CA ARG A 55 -3.64 -14.22 -5.16
C ARG A 55 -2.41 -14.20 -4.25
N GLY A 56 -1.90 -15.39 -3.91
CA GLY A 56 -0.91 -15.56 -2.86
C GLY A 56 0.40 -14.79 -3.06
N GLU A 57 0.88 -14.65 -4.30
CA GLU A 57 2.11 -13.89 -4.56
C GLU A 57 1.99 -12.38 -4.30
N ASN A 58 0.76 -11.84 -4.20
CA ASN A 58 0.51 -10.44 -3.92
C ASN A 58 0.36 -10.18 -2.41
N VAL A 59 0.44 -11.22 -1.58
CA VAL A 59 0.37 -11.11 -0.11
C VAL A 59 1.77 -10.85 0.44
N LEU A 60 1.98 -9.67 1.01
CA LEU A 60 3.24 -9.35 1.70
C LEU A 60 3.27 -9.94 3.12
N LEU A 61 2.18 -9.79 3.87
CA LEU A 61 2.02 -10.25 5.24
C LEU A 61 0.54 -10.52 5.53
N LEU A 62 0.27 -11.49 6.38
CA LEU A 62 -1.06 -11.80 6.90
C LEU A 62 -0.96 -12.06 8.41
N GLY A 63 -1.90 -11.54 9.20
CA GLY A 63 -1.95 -11.74 10.63
C GLY A 63 -3.32 -11.37 11.22
N GLU A 64 -3.60 -11.88 12.41
CA GLU A 64 -4.80 -11.55 13.17
C GLU A 64 -4.68 -10.14 13.78
N ILE A 65 -5.82 -9.47 13.96
CA ILE A 65 -5.90 -8.12 14.55
C ILE A 65 -6.35 -8.24 16.00
N ASP A 66 -5.66 -7.49 16.86
CA ASP A 66 -6.02 -7.31 18.27
C ASP A 66 -6.87 -6.03 18.40
N LEU A 67 -8.17 -6.22 18.64
CA LEU A 67 -9.16 -5.14 18.65
C LEU A 67 -8.93 -4.13 19.79
N ASP A 68 -8.44 -4.60 20.94
CA ASP A 68 -8.21 -3.73 22.09
C ASP A 68 -7.08 -2.72 21.80
N LYS A 69 -6.04 -3.17 21.09
CA LYS A 69 -4.93 -2.29 20.68
C LYS A 69 -5.32 -1.35 19.54
N GLU A 70 -6.28 -1.74 18.71
CA GLU A 70 -6.73 -0.95 17.57
C GLU A 70 -7.40 0.35 18.02
N ASP A 71 -8.19 0.28 19.11
CA ASP A 71 -8.85 1.43 19.72
C ASP A 71 -7.87 2.45 20.34
N GLU A 72 -6.66 2.02 20.71
CA GLU A 72 -5.63 2.89 21.29
C GLU A 72 -4.83 3.68 20.22
N LEU A 73 -5.01 3.37 18.93
CA LEU A 73 -4.26 4.01 17.87
C LEU A 73 -4.62 5.50 17.73
N PRO A 74 -3.64 6.42 17.69
CA PRO A 74 -3.89 7.87 17.56
C PRO A 74 -4.22 8.29 16.12
N LEU A 75 -5.00 7.48 15.39
CA LEU A 75 -5.40 7.71 14.01
C LEU A 75 -6.76 8.41 13.95
N LYS A 76 -6.92 9.34 13.00
CA LYS A 76 -8.17 10.06 12.78
C LYS A 76 -8.86 9.56 11.53
N GLN A 77 -10.15 9.27 11.63
CA GLN A 77 -10.94 8.91 10.47
C GLN A 77 -11.09 10.13 9.55
N ALA A 78 -10.89 9.95 8.26
CA ALA A 78 -11.03 10.96 7.22
C ALA A 78 -11.89 10.43 6.07
N THR A 79 -12.23 11.31 5.13
CA THR A 79 -12.90 10.90 3.90
C THR A 79 -11.93 10.23 2.93
N ILE A 80 -12.46 9.39 2.05
CA ILE A 80 -11.66 8.68 1.03
C ILE A 80 -10.90 9.69 0.14
N ASP A 81 -11.55 10.79 -0.24
CA ASP A 81 -10.95 11.83 -1.07
C ASP A 81 -9.77 12.52 -0.37
N GLU A 82 -9.92 12.85 0.92
CA GLU A 82 -8.84 13.44 1.73
C GLU A 82 -7.62 12.50 1.84
N ILE A 83 -7.85 11.18 1.99
CA ILE A 83 -6.76 10.20 2.01
C ILE A 83 -6.05 10.15 0.66
N TYR A 84 -6.78 10.09 -0.46
CA TYR A 84 -6.17 10.08 -1.80
C TYR A 84 -5.39 11.36 -2.10
N ASP A 85 -5.91 12.52 -1.71
CA ASP A 85 -5.19 13.78 -1.82
C ASP A 85 -3.89 13.76 -1.01
N ALA A 86 -3.94 13.26 0.22
CA ALA A 86 -2.77 13.15 1.08
C ALA A 86 -1.74 12.14 0.54
N GLN A 87 -2.17 10.98 0.04
CA GLN A 87 -1.29 9.98 -0.58
C GLN A 87 -0.63 10.50 -1.87
N ARG A 88 -1.37 11.26 -2.69
CA ARG A 88 -0.82 11.92 -3.89
C ARG A 88 0.27 12.93 -3.52
N ALA A 89 0.00 13.77 -2.51
CA ALA A 89 0.98 14.73 -2.02
C ALA A 89 2.23 14.06 -1.45
N GLU A 90 2.07 12.99 -0.67
CA GLU A 90 3.18 12.21 -0.11
C GLU A 90 4.03 11.55 -1.20
N SER A 91 3.39 10.90 -2.16
CA SER A 91 4.05 10.23 -3.29
C SER A 91 4.84 11.23 -4.13
N ALA A 92 4.26 12.40 -4.43
CA ALA A 92 4.95 13.48 -5.13
C ALA A 92 6.18 13.97 -4.36
N HIS A 93 6.07 14.15 -3.04
CA HIS A 93 7.18 14.57 -2.20
C HIS A 93 8.29 13.50 -2.11
N LYS A 94 7.91 12.22 -1.97
CA LYS A 94 8.82 11.08 -1.96
C LYS A 94 9.59 10.98 -3.27
N LYS A 95 8.91 11.06 -4.41
CA LYS A 95 9.50 11.03 -5.76
C LYS A 95 10.50 12.16 -5.97
N GLN A 96 10.18 13.38 -5.51
CA GLN A 96 11.13 14.50 -5.58
C GLN A 96 12.38 14.28 -4.71
N LYS A 97 12.20 13.75 -3.49
CA LYS A 97 13.30 13.44 -2.57
C LYS A 97 14.18 12.33 -3.12
N GLU A 98 13.59 11.26 -3.64
CA GLU A 98 14.29 10.15 -4.27
C GLU A 98 15.06 10.60 -5.50
N LYS A 99 14.47 11.43 -6.38
CA LYS A 99 15.18 12.01 -7.54
C LYS A 99 16.41 12.83 -7.13
N LYS A 100 16.30 13.64 -6.07
CA LYS A 100 17.45 14.41 -5.54
C LYS A 100 18.51 13.49 -4.95
N LYS A 101 18.10 12.47 -4.18
CA LYS A 101 19.00 11.47 -3.58
C LYS A 101 19.73 10.67 -4.67
N ALA A 102 19.00 10.18 -5.67
CA ALA A 102 19.54 9.43 -6.80
C ALA A 102 20.58 10.25 -7.58
N ARG A 103 20.29 11.52 -7.89
CA ARG A 103 21.27 12.42 -8.54
C ARG A 103 22.56 12.59 -7.74
N LYS A 104 22.45 12.74 -6.42
CA LYS A 104 23.62 12.89 -5.54
C LYS A 104 24.43 11.59 -5.45
N LEU A 105 23.76 10.45 -5.36
CA LEU A 105 24.38 9.12 -5.32
C LEU A 105 25.09 8.79 -6.64
N HIS A 106 24.45 9.08 -7.77
CA HIS A 106 25.06 8.93 -9.09
C HIS A 106 26.33 9.79 -9.23
N GLY A 107 26.31 11.03 -8.73
CA GLY A 107 27.52 11.88 -8.70
C GLY A 107 28.66 11.33 -7.84
N LEU A 108 28.39 10.37 -6.95
CA LEU A 108 29.37 9.67 -6.13
C LEU A 108 29.75 8.28 -6.69
N GLY A 109 29.25 7.92 -7.87
CA GLY A 109 29.54 6.64 -8.54
C GLY A 109 28.65 5.48 -8.11
N PHE A 110 27.53 5.72 -7.43
CA PHE A 110 26.54 4.68 -7.12
C PHE A 110 25.48 4.61 -8.23
N GLU A 111 25.26 3.42 -8.78
CA GLU A 111 24.14 3.10 -9.67
C GLU A 111 22.93 2.62 -8.86
N ALA A 112 21.72 2.90 -9.34
CA ALA A 112 20.50 2.42 -8.68
C ALA A 112 20.24 0.97 -9.10
N GLU A 113 19.96 0.08 -8.15
CA GLU A 113 19.66 -1.36 -8.40
C GLU A 113 18.36 -1.63 -9.18
N ASN A 114 17.67 -0.61 -9.70
CA ASN A 114 16.38 -0.77 -10.38
C ASN A 114 16.38 -0.39 -11.87
N GLU A 115 17.54 -0.20 -12.51
CA GLU A 115 17.58 -0.37 -13.96
C GLU A 115 17.68 -1.87 -14.26
N LEU A 116 16.54 -2.54 -14.22
CA LEU A 116 16.41 -3.84 -14.89
C LEU A 116 16.71 -3.61 -16.37
N VAL A 117 17.92 -3.97 -16.75
CA VAL A 117 18.31 -4.28 -18.12
C VAL A 117 17.33 -5.33 -18.61
N LEU A 118 16.43 -4.94 -19.54
CA LEU A 118 16.05 -5.63 -20.78
C LEU A 118 15.15 -4.72 -21.63
#